data_AF-A0A7K2MLG1-F1
#
_entry.id   AF-A0A7K2MLG1-F1
#
_cell.length_a   1.000
_cell.length_b   1.000
_cell.length_c   1.000
_cell.angle_alpha   90.00
_cell.angle_beta   90.00
_cell.angle_gamma   90.00
#
_symmetry.space_group_name_H-M   'P 1'
#
loop_
_entity.id
_entity.type
_entity.pdbx_description
1 polymer ?
#
loop_
_entity_poly.entity_id
_entity_poly.type
_entity_poly.pdbx_seq_one_letter_code
_entity_poly.pdbx_strand_id
1 'polypeptide(L)'
;IDAAVASAHDAGLRGVLVVTPPAEAGTAYVVKENTRSWPVRQDSVAVAPATAEVTQTLRFDDFPLLAKLTRWGIDAHMGLLFGLVNQIVLALLAIGLIAMILWGYRMWWLRRPTRSEGFALGRAPARGAWRRIPGRVLAPAVVLAAVIGYYLPLFGLPLLVFLVVDVTVGVVRRRRAGVAA
;
A
#
# COMPACT_ATOMS: atom_id res chain seq x y z
N ILE A 1 14.18 -4.76 34.68
CA ILE A 1 13.47 -3.97 33.64
C ILE A 1 13.78 -2.49 33.81
N ASP A 2 13.54 -1.90 34.99
CA ASP A 2 13.79 -0.46 35.24
C ASP A 2 15.22 -0.04 34.93
N ALA A 3 16.22 -0.84 35.33
CA ALA A 3 17.62 -0.59 34.99
C ALA A 3 17.86 -0.57 33.47
N ALA A 4 17.19 -1.44 32.70
CA ALA A 4 17.32 -1.44 31.24
C ALA A 4 16.65 -0.22 30.59
N VAL A 5 15.56 0.27 31.18
CA VAL A 5 14.92 1.52 30.74
C VAL A 5 15.81 2.73 31.07
N ALA A 6 16.43 2.77 32.24
CA ALA A 6 17.38 3.80 32.62
C ALA A 6 18.58 3.83 31.65
N SER A 7 19.22 2.69 31.39
CA SER A 7 20.31 2.60 30.42
C SER A 7 19.91 3.02 29.01
N ALA A 8 18.66 2.74 28.60
CA ALA A 8 18.14 3.20 27.32
C ALA A 8 17.98 4.72 27.25
N HIS A 9 17.53 5.35 28.34
CA HIS A 9 17.47 6.81 28.44
C HIS A 9 18.87 7.45 28.43
N ASP A 10 19.83 6.85 29.14
CA ASP A 10 21.23 7.29 29.13
C ASP A 10 21.87 7.16 27.74
N ALA A 11 21.47 6.14 26.98
CA ALA A 11 21.83 5.97 25.57
C ALA A 11 21.11 6.96 24.61
N GLY A 12 20.25 7.83 25.13
CA GLY A 12 19.62 8.92 24.39
C GLY A 12 18.24 8.64 23.82
N LEU A 13 17.61 7.50 24.14
CA LEU A 13 16.23 7.23 23.74
C LEU A 13 15.28 8.10 24.57
N ARG A 14 14.42 8.87 23.90
CA ARG A 14 13.51 9.85 24.51
C ARG A 14 12.06 9.72 24.02
N GLY A 15 11.81 8.81 23.10
CA GLY A 15 10.48 8.51 22.57
C GLY A 15 9.66 7.59 23.47
N VAL A 16 8.56 7.09 22.92
CA VAL A 16 7.75 6.04 23.57
C VAL A 16 8.53 4.74 23.51
N LEU A 17 8.88 4.17 24.66
CA LEU A 17 9.69 2.96 24.72
C LEU A 17 8.82 1.70 24.76
N VAL A 18 9.25 0.70 23.99
CA VAL A 18 8.75 -0.67 24.06
C VAL A 18 9.91 -1.55 24.50
N VAL A 19 9.77 -2.15 25.68
CA VAL A 19 10.75 -3.06 26.25
C VAL A 19 10.33 -4.49 25.94
N THR A 20 11.19 -5.22 25.26
CA THR A 20 11.02 -6.65 25.00
C THR A 20 11.95 -7.42 25.94
N PRO A 21 11.43 -8.28 26.83
CA PRO A 21 12.26 -9.10 27.70
C PRO A 21 13.04 -10.16 26.89
N PRO A 22 14.16 -10.64 27.42
CA PRO A 22 14.92 -11.72 26.81
C PRO A 22 14.08 -13.00 26.68
N ALA A 23 14.12 -13.63 25.51
CA ALA A 23 13.40 -14.88 25.26
C ALA A 23 14.07 -16.09 25.94
N GLU A 24 15.40 -16.03 26.09
CA GLU A 24 16.22 -17.08 26.72
C GLU A 24 17.11 -16.49 27.82
N ALA A 25 17.46 -17.32 28.81
CA ALA A 25 18.36 -16.93 29.88
C ALA A 25 19.72 -16.50 29.30
N GLY A 26 20.21 -15.33 29.71
CA GLY A 26 21.47 -14.76 29.22
C GLY A 26 21.36 -13.90 27.97
N THR A 27 20.18 -13.80 27.33
CA THR A 27 19.98 -12.88 26.19
C THR A 27 19.65 -11.46 26.68
N ALA A 28 19.85 -10.46 25.81
CA ALA A 28 19.65 -9.05 26.15
C ALA A 28 18.17 -8.63 26.15
N TYR A 29 17.82 -7.67 27.01
CA TYR A 29 16.60 -6.88 26.84
C TYR A 29 16.72 -6.03 25.58
N VAL A 30 15.64 -5.92 24.82
CA VAL A 30 15.60 -5.02 23.65
C VAL A 30 14.66 -3.87 23.96
N VAL A 31 15.20 -2.66 24.05
CA VAL A 31 14.43 -1.43 24.25
C VAL A 31 14.37 -0.68 22.93
N LYS A 32 13.16 -0.44 22.42
CA LYS A 32 12.93 0.23 21.13
C LYS A 32 12.08 1.47 21.32
N GLU A 33 12.42 2.56 20.65
CA GLU A 33 11.48 3.66 20.47
C GLU A 33 10.40 3.29 19.44
N ASN A 34 9.17 3.74 19.70
CA ASN A 34 8.01 3.49 18.87
C ASN A 34 7.18 4.77 18.66
N THR A 35 7.83 5.94 18.59
CA THR A 35 7.17 7.20 18.25
C THR A 35 6.94 7.25 16.74
N ARG A 36 5.72 6.92 16.32
CA ARG A 36 5.30 6.79 14.91
C ARG A 36 4.81 8.09 14.28
N SER A 37 4.59 9.13 15.07
CA SER A 37 4.26 10.47 14.59
C SER A 37 5.54 11.25 14.27
N TRP A 38 5.44 12.17 13.31
CA TRP A 38 6.53 13.08 12.97
C TRP A 38 6.73 14.14 14.06
N PRO A 39 7.98 14.44 14.49
CA PRO A 39 9.24 13.81 14.09
C PRO A 39 9.39 12.40 14.69
N VAL A 40 9.75 11.45 13.83
CA VAL A 40 9.83 10.03 14.21
C VAL A 40 11.02 9.77 15.14
N ARG A 41 10.83 8.86 16.10
CA ARG A 41 11.88 8.33 16.98
C ARG A 41 11.74 6.82 17.05
N GLN A 42 12.73 6.12 16.49
CA GLN A 42 12.69 4.69 16.20
C GLN A 42 14.03 4.00 16.48
N ASP A 43 14.86 4.61 17.34
CA ASP A 43 16.15 4.04 17.77
C ASP A 43 15.91 2.82 18.66
N SER A 44 16.90 1.93 18.77
CA SER A 44 16.82 0.76 19.64
C SER A 44 18.16 0.40 20.26
N VAL A 45 18.11 -0.13 21.47
CA VAL A 45 19.27 -0.61 22.22
C VAL A 45 19.03 -2.02 22.77
N ALA A 46 20.10 -2.81 22.83
CA ALA A 46 20.12 -4.10 23.50
C ALA A 46 20.87 -3.97 24.83
N VAL A 47 20.24 -4.36 25.93
CA VAL A 47 20.75 -4.17 27.30
C VAL A 47 20.97 -5.52 27.98
N ALA A 48 22.18 -5.76 28.50
CA ALA A 48 22.52 -6.98 29.22
C ALA A 48 21.70 -7.10 30.53
N PRO A 49 21.08 -8.25 30.81
CA PRO A 49 20.18 -8.42 31.96
C PRO A 49 20.90 -8.38 33.31
N ALA A 50 22.17 -8.82 33.36
CA ALA A 50 22.94 -8.92 34.60
C ALA A 50 23.62 -7.59 34.99
N THR A 51 24.11 -6.82 34.02
CA THR A 51 24.92 -5.62 34.25
C THR A 51 24.20 -4.32 33.91
N ALA A 52 23.05 -4.39 33.23
CA ALA A 52 22.35 -3.25 32.63
C ALA A 52 23.20 -2.47 31.61
N GLU A 53 24.27 -3.07 31.08
CA GLU A 53 25.13 -2.45 30.09
C GLU A 53 24.49 -2.50 28.69
N VAL A 54 24.61 -1.42 27.93
CA VAL A 54 24.17 -1.37 26.53
C VAL A 54 25.19 -2.11 25.67
N THR A 55 24.79 -3.25 25.14
CA THR A 55 25.63 -4.13 24.30
C THR A 55 25.58 -3.78 22.83
N GLN A 56 24.46 -3.19 22.37
CA GLN A 56 24.29 -2.78 20.98
C GLN A 56 23.35 -1.59 20.89
N THR A 57 23.64 -0.68 19.96
CA THR A 57 22.78 0.45 19.61
C THR A 57 22.52 0.43 18.11
N LEU A 58 21.27 0.66 17.72
CA LEU A 58 20.86 0.81 16.34
C LEU A 58 20.02 2.07 16.22
N ARG A 59 20.55 3.07 15.50
CA ARG A 59 19.88 4.36 15.33
C ARG A 59 19.05 4.36 14.06
N PHE A 60 17.93 5.07 14.08
CA PHE A 60 17.07 5.20 12.91
C PHE A 60 17.80 5.89 11.76
N ASP A 61 18.73 6.81 12.05
CA ASP A 61 19.54 7.50 11.03
C ASP A 61 20.40 6.54 10.22
N ASP A 62 20.82 5.42 10.79
CA ASP A 62 21.64 4.39 10.14
C ASP A 62 20.79 3.41 9.30
N PHE A 63 19.46 3.54 9.30
CA PHE A 63 18.61 2.64 8.53
C PHE A 63 18.81 2.86 7.02
N PRO A 64 18.81 1.78 6.21
CA PRO A 64 18.73 1.90 4.76
C PRO A 64 17.51 2.72 4.33
N LEU A 65 17.65 3.49 3.24
CA LEU A 65 16.58 4.37 2.75
C LEU A 65 15.26 3.61 2.51
N LEU A 66 15.36 2.41 1.91
CA LEU A 66 14.18 1.57 1.66
C LEU A 66 13.46 1.21 2.98
N ALA A 67 14.21 0.89 4.04
CA ALA A 67 13.63 0.57 5.34
C ALA A 67 12.94 1.79 5.97
N LYS A 68 13.52 2.99 5.83
CA LYS A 68 12.88 4.26 6.25
C LYS A 68 11.59 4.50 5.48
N LEU A 69 11.63 4.38 4.15
CA LEU A 69 10.47 4.57 3.28
C LEU A 69 9.34 3.57 3.59
N THR A 70 9.67 2.29 3.81
CA THR A 70 8.67 1.30 4.20
C THR A 70 8.01 1.65 5.53
N ARG A 71 8.80 2.07 6.54
CA ARG A 71 8.27 2.40 7.86
C ARG A 71 7.39 3.65 7.82
N TRP A 72 7.86 4.72 7.15
CA TRP A 72 7.04 5.90 6.90
C TRP A 72 5.79 5.58 6.08
N GLY A 73 5.88 4.69 5.09
CA GLY A 73 4.75 4.24 4.29
C GLY A 73 3.68 3.54 5.15
N ILE A 74 4.10 2.65 6.05
CA ILE A 74 3.20 1.98 7.00
C ILE A 74 2.54 3.01 7.93
N ASP A 75 3.33 3.88 8.55
CA ASP A 75 2.80 4.89 9.48
C ASP A 75 1.90 5.92 8.79
N ALA A 76 2.20 6.26 7.53
CA ALA A 76 1.36 7.08 6.69
C ALA A 76 0.03 6.36 6.40
N HIS A 77 0.08 5.09 5.98
CA HIS A 77 -1.11 4.30 5.67
C HIS A 77 -2.02 4.07 6.89
N MET A 78 -1.44 3.86 8.07
CA MET A 78 -2.20 3.70 9.32
C MET A 78 -2.72 5.03 9.90
N GLY A 79 -2.42 6.18 9.30
CA GLY A 79 -2.91 7.47 9.79
C GLY A 79 -2.09 8.05 10.96
N LEU A 80 -0.88 7.57 11.23
CA LEU A 80 -0.08 7.94 12.40
C LEU A 80 0.97 9.02 12.10
N LEU A 81 1.58 9.00 10.91
CA LEU A 81 2.77 9.78 10.61
C LEU A 81 2.59 11.30 10.78
N PHE A 82 1.52 11.89 10.24
CA PHE A 82 1.22 13.32 10.37
C PHE A 82 -0.03 13.60 11.24
N GLY A 83 -0.39 12.65 12.12
CA GLY A 83 -1.56 12.77 13.00
C GLY A 83 -2.85 13.10 12.23
N LEU A 84 -3.57 14.13 12.68
CA LEU A 84 -4.88 14.49 12.15
C LEU A 84 -4.89 14.79 10.65
N VAL A 85 -3.84 15.47 10.13
CA VAL A 85 -3.74 15.78 8.69
C VAL A 85 -3.73 14.50 7.87
N ASN A 86 -2.97 13.50 8.32
CA ASN A 86 -2.89 12.21 7.66
C ASN A 86 -4.26 11.50 7.65
N GLN A 87 -4.96 11.52 8.79
CA GLN A 87 -6.28 10.90 8.92
C GLN A 87 -7.32 11.56 8.01
N ILE A 88 -7.33 12.89 7.90
CA ILE A 88 -8.23 13.62 7.00
C ILE A 88 -7.98 13.22 5.54
N VAL A 89 -6.71 13.18 5.12
CA VAL A 89 -6.34 12.78 3.76
C VAL A 89 -6.80 11.35 3.47
N LEU A 90 -6.55 10.41 4.37
CA LEU A 90 -7.01 9.02 4.22
C LEU A 90 -8.54 8.91 4.19
N ALA A 91 -9.25 9.68 5.01
CA ALA A 91 -10.71 9.71 5.01
C ALA A 91 -11.27 10.22 3.67
N LEU A 92 -10.70 11.31 3.14
CA LEU A 92 -11.09 11.84 1.82
C LEU A 92 -10.83 10.83 0.71
N LEU A 93 -9.68 10.15 0.72
CA LEU A 93 -9.38 9.08 -0.24
C LEU A 93 -10.39 7.92 -0.13
N ALA A 94 -10.71 7.49 1.08
CA ALA A 94 -11.70 6.42 1.30
C ALA A 94 -13.09 6.82 0.80
N ILE A 95 -13.55 8.04 1.10
CA ILE A 95 -14.83 8.57 0.58
C ILE A 95 -14.81 8.64 -0.95
N GLY A 96 -13.71 9.09 -1.55
CA GLY A 96 -13.55 9.12 -3.01
C GLY A 96 -13.66 7.74 -3.65
N LEU A 97 -13.04 6.71 -3.04
CA LEU A 97 -13.14 5.33 -3.49
C LEU A 97 -14.57 4.79 -3.38
N ILE A 98 -15.25 5.04 -2.25
CA ILE A 98 -16.66 4.68 -2.07
C ILE A 98 -17.53 5.34 -3.13
N ALA A 99 -17.36 6.65 -3.33
CA ALA A 99 -18.09 7.40 -4.36
C ALA A 99 -17.85 6.81 -5.76
N MET A 100 -16.60 6.47 -6.10
CA MET A 100 -16.25 5.85 -7.38
C MET A 100 -16.92 4.48 -7.56
N ILE A 101 -16.95 3.63 -6.52
CA ILE A 101 -17.63 2.33 -6.54
C ILE A 101 -19.13 2.53 -6.77
N LEU A 102 -19.77 3.39 -5.98
CA LEU A 102 -21.19 3.71 -6.11
C LEU A 102 -21.51 4.26 -7.51
N TRP A 103 -20.63 5.10 -8.06
CA TRP A 103 -20.79 5.63 -9.42
C TRP A 103 -20.67 4.54 -10.48
N GLY A 104 -19.73 3.61 -10.31
CA GLY A 104 -19.60 2.43 -11.16
C GLY A 104 -20.86 1.56 -11.17
N TYR A 105 -21.39 1.25 -9.98
CA TYR A 105 -22.66 0.53 -9.84
C TYR A 105 -23.84 1.29 -10.43
N ARG A 106 -23.93 2.62 -10.21
CA ARG A 106 -24.95 3.47 -10.83
C ARG A 106 -24.87 3.43 -12.35
N MET A 107 -23.67 3.56 -12.92
CA MET A 107 -23.45 3.48 -14.37
C MET A 107 -23.87 2.12 -14.93
N TRP A 108 -23.56 1.04 -14.22
CA TRP A 108 -24.02 -0.30 -14.58
C TRP A 108 -25.54 -0.42 -14.52
N TRP A 109 -26.16 0.03 -13.42
CA TRP A 109 -27.61 -0.03 -13.22
C TRP A 109 -28.37 0.72 -14.31
N LEU A 110 -27.89 1.89 -14.73
CA LEU A 110 -28.49 2.70 -15.80
C LEU A 110 -28.30 2.10 -17.20
N ARG A 111 -27.27 1.26 -17.41
CA ARG A 111 -26.95 0.63 -18.70
C ARG A 111 -27.41 -0.83 -18.78
N ARG A 112 -28.05 -1.35 -17.73
CA ARG A 112 -28.47 -2.76 -17.70
C ARG A 112 -29.55 -3.02 -18.75
N PRO A 113 -29.44 -4.09 -19.54
CA PRO A 113 -30.43 -4.45 -20.54
C PRO A 113 -31.72 -4.90 -19.83
N THR A 114 -32.76 -4.06 -19.87
CA THR A 114 -34.09 -4.35 -19.28
C THR A 114 -35.03 -5.10 -20.24
N ARG A 115 -34.62 -5.33 -21.50
CA ARG A 115 -35.45 -5.93 -22.56
C ARG A 115 -34.70 -6.96 -23.42
N SER A 116 -33.92 -7.83 -22.81
CA SER A 116 -33.36 -9.02 -23.50
C SER A 116 -33.93 -10.28 -22.87
N GLU A 117 -34.42 -11.22 -23.69
CA GLU A 117 -34.99 -12.52 -23.27
C GLU A 117 -33.91 -13.50 -22.77
N GLY A 118 -33.03 -13.06 -21.87
CA GLY A 118 -31.96 -13.88 -21.30
C GLY A 118 -30.98 -13.10 -20.42
N PHE A 119 -30.00 -13.80 -19.83
CA PHE A 119 -28.94 -13.20 -19.01
C PHE A 119 -28.03 -12.33 -19.87
N ALA A 120 -28.25 -11.02 -19.87
CA ALA A 120 -27.44 -10.08 -20.63
C ALA A 120 -26.55 -9.25 -19.71
N LEU A 121 -25.24 -9.48 -19.83
CA LEU A 121 -24.21 -8.64 -19.20
C LEU A 121 -24.30 -7.22 -19.77
N GLY A 122 -24.17 -6.21 -18.91
CA GLY A 122 -24.22 -4.79 -19.29
C GLY A 122 -23.31 -4.46 -20.48
N ARG A 123 -23.74 -3.55 -21.34
CA ARG A 123 -23.01 -3.20 -22.58
C ARG A 123 -21.62 -2.67 -22.21
N ALA A 124 -20.57 -3.35 -22.67
CA ALA A 124 -19.18 -2.97 -22.40
C ALA A 124 -18.90 -1.52 -22.85
N PRO A 125 -18.03 -0.77 -22.13
CA PRO A 125 -17.62 0.57 -22.53
C PRO A 125 -17.12 0.62 -23.98
N ALA A 126 -17.33 1.75 -24.65
CA ALA A 126 -16.93 1.93 -26.05
C ALA A 126 -15.42 1.69 -26.21
N ARG A 127 -15.05 0.77 -27.10
CA ARG A 127 -13.65 0.46 -27.40
C ARG A 127 -12.96 1.65 -28.05
N GLY A 128 -11.66 1.82 -27.77
CA GLY A 128 -10.84 2.87 -28.38
C GLY A 128 -10.69 4.15 -27.57
N ALA A 129 -11.21 4.19 -26.33
CA ALA A 129 -10.99 5.33 -25.41
C ALA A 129 -9.50 5.63 -25.20
N TRP A 130 -8.67 4.57 -25.11
CA TRP A 130 -7.22 4.67 -24.94
C TRP A 130 -6.53 5.36 -26.13
N ARG A 131 -7.07 5.21 -27.35
CA ARG A 131 -6.53 5.86 -28.56
C ARG A 131 -6.75 7.38 -28.57
N ARG A 132 -7.62 7.89 -27.70
CA ARG A 132 -7.90 9.34 -27.54
C ARG A 132 -6.98 9.99 -26.51
N ILE A 133 -6.21 9.21 -25.75
CA ILE A 133 -5.29 9.71 -24.73
C ILE A 133 -3.94 10.01 -25.40
N PRO A 134 -3.35 11.20 -25.22
CA PRO A 134 -2.02 11.51 -25.75
C PRO A 134 -0.98 10.50 -25.28
N GLY A 135 -0.13 10.00 -26.20
CA GLY A 135 0.89 8.99 -25.88
C GLY A 135 1.84 9.40 -24.74
N ARG A 136 2.13 10.70 -24.62
CA ARG A 136 2.92 11.28 -23.52
C ARG A 136 2.32 11.08 -22.12
N VAL A 137 1.00 10.91 -22.03
CA VAL A 137 0.29 10.63 -20.76
C VAL A 137 0.12 9.11 -20.60
N LEU A 138 -0.20 8.43 -21.70
CA LEU A 138 -0.50 7.01 -21.66
C LEU A 138 0.74 6.15 -21.39
N ALA A 139 1.86 6.44 -22.05
CA ALA A 139 3.10 5.69 -21.91
C ALA A 139 3.60 5.63 -20.46
N PRO A 140 3.78 6.75 -19.72
CA PRO A 140 4.21 6.68 -18.33
C PRO A 140 3.20 5.97 -17.43
N ALA A 141 1.89 6.12 -17.68
CA ALA A 141 0.87 5.41 -16.92
C ALA A 141 0.95 3.88 -17.10
N VAL A 142 1.19 3.41 -18.34
CA VAL A 142 1.36 1.98 -18.64
C VAL A 142 2.64 1.44 -18.00
N VAL A 143 3.76 2.17 -18.09
CA VAL A 143 5.02 1.79 -17.44
C VAL A 143 4.84 1.68 -15.92
N LEU A 144 4.20 2.68 -15.31
CA LEU A 144 3.91 2.67 -13.88
C LEU A 144 3.03 1.47 -13.49
N ALA A 145 1.96 1.21 -14.24
CA ALA A 145 1.08 0.06 -14.00
C ALA A 145 1.84 -1.27 -14.13
N ALA A 146 2.77 -1.40 -15.09
CA ALA A 146 3.60 -2.59 -15.26
C ALA A 146 4.57 -2.78 -14.10
N VAL A 147 5.24 -1.70 -13.64
CA VAL A 147 6.13 -1.73 -12.48
C VAL A 147 5.35 -2.13 -11.22
N ILE A 148 4.19 -1.53 -10.97
CA ILE A 148 3.34 -1.90 -9.83
C ILE A 148 2.89 -3.36 -9.95
N GLY A 149 2.42 -3.80 -11.13
CA GLY A 149 2.00 -5.18 -11.35
C GLY A 149 3.12 -6.20 -11.16
N TYR A 150 4.37 -5.82 -11.44
CA TYR A 150 5.55 -6.65 -11.20
C TYR A 150 5.84 -6.83 -9.71
N TYR A 151 5.86 -5.73 -8.94
CA TYR A 151 6.12 -5.80 -7.49
C TYR A 151 4.92 -6.30 -6.68
N LEU A 152 3.70 -6.17 -7.20
CA LEU A 152 2.45 -6.64 -6.59
C LEU A 152 1.77 -7.67 -7.51
N PRO A 153 2.25 -8.93 -7.54
CA PRO A 153 1.75 -9.93 -8.48
C PRO A 153 0.27 -10.27 -8.29
N LEU A 154 -0.25 -10.18 -7.07
CA LEU A 154 -1.68 -10.37 -6.79
C LEU A 154 -2.56 -9.27 -7.42
N PHE A 155 -1.99 -8.11 -7.73
CA PHE A 155 -2.65 -7.07 -8.52
C PHE A 155 -2.37 -7.23 -10.03
N GLY A 156 -1.12 -7.50 -10.39
CA GLY A 156 -0.68 -7.58 -11.79
C GLY A 156 -1.26 -8.76 -12.57
N LEU A 157 -1.29 -9.96 -11.97
CA LEU A 157 -1.77 -11.16 -12.65
C LEU A 157 -3.26 -11.09 -13.00
N PRO A 158 -4.19 -10.72 -12.08
CA PRO A 158 -5.60 -10.54 -12.45
C PRO A 158 -5.81 -9.47 -13.52
N LEU A 159 -5.05 -8.37 -13.48
CA LEU A 159 -5.13 -7.32 -14.49
C LEU A 159 -4.69 -7.83 -15.86
N LEU A 160 -3.62 -8.62 -15.92
CA LEU A 160 -3.12 -9.23 -17.14
C LEU A 160 -4.11 -10.25 -17.72
N VAL A 161 -4.69 -11.11 -16.87
CA VAL A 161 -5.74 -12.05 -17.28
C VAL A 161 -6.95 -11.29 -17.83
N PHE A 162 -7.42 -10.26 -17.14
CA PHE A 162 -8.51 -9.41 -17.61
C PHE A 162 -8.21 -8.78 -18.98
N LEU A 163 -7.00 -8.25 -19.18
CA LEU A 163 -6.57 -7.66 -20.45
C LEU A 163 -6.57 -8.68 -21.58
N VAL A 164 -6.04 -9.89 -21.35
CA VAL A 164 -6.04 -10.98 -22.33
C VAL A 164 -7.47 -11.36 -22.72
N VAL A 165 -8.37 -11.48 -21.75
CA VAL A 165 -9.79 -11.76 -21.99
C VAL A 165 -10.45 -10.65 -22.81
N ASP A 166 -10.27 -9.37 -22.44
CA ASP A 166 -10.89 -8.26 -23.16
C ASP A 166 -10.41 -8.16 -24.61
N VAL A 167 -9.10 -8.31 -24.84
CA VAL A 167 -8.51 -8.30 -26.19
C VAL A 167 -9.05 -9.47 -27.02
N THR A 168 -9.09 -10.68 -26.46
CA THR A 168 -9.58 -11.88 -27.15
C THR A 168 -11.05 -11.72 -27.55
N VAL A 169 -11.91 -11.29 -26.62
CA VAL A 169 -13.32 -11.00 -26.90
C VAL A 169 -13.47 -9.89 -27.96
N GLY A 170 -12.56 -8.90 -27.94
CA GLY A 170 -12.53 -7.83 -28.93
C GLY A 170 -12.21 -8.29 -30.34
N VAL A 171 -11.19 -9.13 -30.48
CA VAL A 171 -10.79 -9.70 -31.78
C VAL A 171 -11.90 -10.59 -32.33
N VAL A 172 -12.49 -11.48 -31.51
CA VAL A 172 -13.57 -12.38 -31.94
C VAL A 172 -14.80 -11.60 -32.42
N ARG A 173 -15.22 -10.55 -31.69
CA ARG A 173 -16.38 -9.73 -32.08
C ARG A 173 -16.12 -8.94 -33.37
N ARG A 174 -14.92 -8.39 -33.58
CA ARG A 174 -14.56 -7.71 -34.83
C ARG A 174 -14.59 -8.66 -36.02
N ARG A 175 -14.05 -9.88 -35.87
CA ARG A 175 -14.06 -10.90 -36.93
C ARG A 175 -15.48 -11.31 -37.31
N ARG A 176 -16.38 -11.52 -36.33
CA ARG A 176 -17.79 -11.84 -36.61
C ARG A 176 -18.55 -10.70 -37.31
N ALA A 177 -18.27 -9.45 -36.97
CA ALA A 177 -18.89 -8.30 -37.63
C ALA A 177 -18.38 -8.09 -39.06
N GLY A 178 -17.12 -8.44 -39.36
CA GLY A 178 -16.56 -8.36 -40.71
C GLY A 178 -16.89 -9.54 -41.62
N VAL A 179 -17.43 -10.65 -41.09
CA VAL A 179 -17.92 -11.81 -41.87
C VAL A 179 -19.42 -11.68 -42.21
N ALA A 180 -20.14 -10.82 -41.48
CA ALA A 180 -21.57 -10.56 -41.68
C ALA A 180 -21.86 -9.31 -42.56
N ALA A 181 -20.82 -8.68 -43.08
CA ALA A 181 -20.87 -7.52 -43.99
C ALA A 181 -20.34 -7.93 -45.37
#